data_AF-A0A945YGL6-F1
#
_entry.id   AF-A0A945YGL6-F1
#
_cell.length_a   1.000
_cell.length_b   1.000
_cell.length_c   1.000
_cell.angle_alpha   90.00
_cell.angle_beta   90.00
_cell.angle_gamma   90.00
#
_symmetry.space_group_name_H-M   'P 1'
#
loop_
_entity.id
_entity.type
_entity.pdbx_description
1 polymer ?
#
loop_
_entity_poly.entity_id
_entity_poly.type
_entity_poly.pdbx_seq_one_letter_code
_entity_poly.pdbx_strand_id
1 'polypeptide(L)'
;MKGRLITAAALFWVAGLSATERLLFDDYYQHPRDDAQYGQGVARGDATLRGLSNFYAPHATGIPNGTFVFAELIAEKWVTEVSDQPISSELLEGVGGYMLVCPVRKELDGRANLTEHEADILEAFVANGGSLIMVANSVSDPDKIGFDFAGMNLIGARFGAQFLPTQTDTISVPIAPDHPVFDDVSDIIFGNGATITIAEKPSVDAVVLMASHREGVEGPVAVLITHGKGKVLMLGDAGTLGNAHAFRGDTDHAEGLRQMMFALLPDGPMPHYVWRLGTSLSVNVREEQVVSGYPELMEVFRLPHPAGAQVFSSAMRQIDLEASGASATAASSKDFVSAVAERSGEFLLEVGEARGGGFAVDWQIGDQAMAAKLMPNGRMQEGEMPRDQAGDDWSSVLMNEIIGGPLRSHAQPGERWSASTLARWPQLQLGAVARHEKTAGTFHFVGEANFAGEPCYRVKRVVELDGSDWSLGDLVDAEYATQMESLGLKVQAGGMLTVSEYWISRTTRLPVHTKVSTTATVWWEDPRFPARYVGSHDSKNYENWERTNFVITYGRVLEADFSDRR
;
A
#
# COMPACT_ATOMS: atom_id res chain seq x y z
N MET A 1 1.54 0.42 -43.62
CA MET A 1 2.63 -0.23 -42.86
C MET A 1 2.81 0.54 -41.56
N LYS A 2 2.25 0.02 -40.46
CA LYS A 2 2.32 0.63 -39.13
C LYS A 2 3.13 -0.32 -38.24
N GLY A 3 4.41 -0.02 -38.06
CA GLY A 3 5.25 -0.68 -37.06
C GLY A 3 5.00 -0.03 -35.72
N ARG A 4 4.37 -0.76 -34.80
CA ARG A 4 4.35 -0.40 -33.38
C ARG A 4 5.74 -0.72 -32.82
N LEU A 5 6.49 0.31 -32.43
CA LEU A 5 7.60 0.13 -31.51
C LEU A 5 7.00 -0.30 -30.18
N ILE A 6 7.31 -1.54 -29.79
CA ILE A 6 7.21 -2.00 -28.42
C ILE A 6 8.35 -1.29 -27.70
N THR A 7 8.03 -0.22 -26.96
CA THR A 7 8.98 0.42 -26.06
C THR A 7 9.38 -0.62 -25.02
N ALA A 8 10.67 -0.93 -24.99
CA ALA A 8 11.29 -1.76 -23.97
C ALA A 8 10.96 -1.14 -22.61
N ALA A 9 10.14 -1.85 -21.83
CA ALA A 9 10.01 -1.60 -20.41
C ALA A 9 11.42 -1.59 -19.82
N ALA A 10 11.76 -0.48 -19.16
CA ALA A 10 12.99 -0.33 -18.43
C ALA A 10 13.11 -1.50 -17.44
N LEU A 11 14.07 -2.40 -17.72
CA LEU A 11 14.61 -3.31 -16.72
C LEU A 11 15.25 -2.44 -15.64
N PHE A 12 14.47 -2.07 -14.63
CA PHE A 12 15.03 -1.63 -13.37
C PHE A 12 15.74 -2.83 -12.73
N TRP A 13 17.05 -2.68 -12.57
CA TRP A 13 17.84 -3.53 -11.68
C TRP A 13 17.25 -3.44 -10.27
N VAL A 14 16.56 -4.50 -9.86
CA VAL A 14 16.13 -4.72 -8.47
C VAL A 14 17.35 -5.17 -7.68
N ALA A 15 18.13 -4.21 -7.19
CA ALA A 15 19.08 -4.43 -6.12
C ALA A 15 18.40 -4.06 -4.80
N GLY A 16 17.89 -5.09 -4.14
CA GLY A 16 17.12 -5.05 -2.90
C GLY A 16 16.31 -6.34 -2.78
N LEU A 17 16.98 -7.50 -2.83
CA LEU A 17 16.33 -8.78 -2.56
C LEU A 17 15.85 -8.73 -1.10
N SER A 18 14.54 -8.57 -0.88
CA SER A 18 13.96 -9.04 0.37
C SER A 18 14.25 -10.54 0.47
N ALA A 19 14.65 -11.02 1.64
CA ALA A 19 14.78 -12.45 1.85
C ALA A 19 13.41 -13.08 1.58
N THR A 20 13.34 -13.96 0.58
CA THR A 20 12.14 -14.74 0.32
C THR A 20 12.11 -15.91 1.30
N GLU A 21 11.03 -16.03 2.05
CA GLU A 21 10.83 -17.10 3.03
C GLU A 21 10.40 -18.40 2.34
N ARG A 22 10.81 -19.55 2.87
CA ARG A 22 10.40 -20.86 2.34
C ARG A 22 9.03 -21.23 2.89
N LEU A 23 8.06 -21.49 2.00
CA LEU A 23 6.72 -21.99 2.32
C LEU A 23 6.59 -23.44 1.88
N LEU A 24 6.42 -24.36 2.82
CA LEU A 24 6.18 -25.78 2.53
C LEU A 24 4.69 -26.10 2.48
N PHE A 25 4.25 -26.67 1.35
CA PHE A 25 2.93 -27.29 1.20
C PHE A 25 2.97 -28.75 1.62
N ASP A 26 2.05 -29.12 2.50
CA ASP A 26 1.85 -30.51 2.92
C ASP A 26 1.20 -31.35 1.81
N ASP A 27 1.89 -32.41 1.39
CA ASP A 27 1.34 -33.50 0.56
C ASP A 27 1.25 -34.82 1.34
N TYR A 28 1.89 -34.91 2.51
CA TYR A 28 1.95 -36.15 3.28
C TYR A 28 0.60 -36.54 3.87
N TYR A 29 -0.18 -35.62 4.45
CA TYR A 29 -1.49 -35.95 5.05
C TYR A 29 -2.65 -35.90 4.02
N GLN A 30 -2.31 -35.92 2.73
CA GLN A 30 -3.28 -36.01 1.63
C GLN A 30 -3.50 -37.46 1.19
N HIS A 31 -4.42 -37.67 0.25
CA HIS A 31 -4.52 -38.94 -0.46
C HIS A 31 -3.23 -39.17 -1.29
N PRO A 32 -2.67 -40.40 -1.36
CA PRO A 32 -1.52 -40.70 -2.20
C PRO A 32 -1.71 -40.30 -3.66
N ARG A 33 -0.66 -39.71 -4.25
CA ARG A 33 -0.58 -39.36 -5.67
C ARG A 33 -0.08 -40.54 -6.48
N ASP A 34 -0.68 -40.77 -7.65
CA ASP A 34 -0.06 -41.60 -8.69
C ASP A 34 0.91 -40.74 -9.51
N ASP A 35 2.18 -40.69 -9.14
CA ASP A 35 3.19 -39.88 -9.81
C ASP A 35 3.39 -40.24 -11.29
N ALA A 36 3.04 -41.46 -11.71
CA ALA A 36 3.07 -41.83 -13.12
C ALA A 36 1.99 -41.11 -13.94
N GLN A 37 0.86 -40.77 -13.31
CA GLN A 37 -0.25 -40.05 -13.93
C GLN A 37 -0.20 -38.54 -13.66
N TYR A 38 0.38 -38.13 -12.53
CA TYR A 38 0.36 -36.75 -12.02
C TYR A 38 1.74 -36.20 -11.69
N GLY A 39 2.81 -36.66 -12.36
CA GLY A 39 4.19 -36.22 -12.09
C GLY A 39 4.46 -34.71 -12.25
N GLN A 40 3.53 -33.94 -12.81
CA GLN A 40 3.57 -32.47 -12.83
C GLN A 40 2.70 -31.80 -11.75
N GLY A 41 2.10 -32.56 -10.84
CA GLY A 41 1.15 -32.07 -9.84
C GLY A 41 -0.17 -31.57 -10.43
N VAL A 42 -0.51 -31.95 -11.67
CA VAL A 42 -1.73 -31.50 -12.34
C VAL A 42 -2.42 -32.67 -13.03
N ALA A 43 -3.69 -32.89 -12.71
CA ALA A 43 -4.55 -33.76 -13.50
C ALA A 43 -4.93 -33.06 -14.81
N ARG A 44 -4.30 -33.43 -15.92
CA ARG A 44 -4.73 -33.04 -17.28
C ARG A 44 -5.73 -34.08 -17.78
N GLY A 45 -7.02 -33.74 -17.85
CA GLY A 45 -8.02 -34.72 -18.29
C GLY A 45 -9.49 -34.29 -18.25
N ASP A 46 -10.36 -35.31 -18.32
CA ASP A 46 -11.82 -35.20 -18.26
C ASP A 46 -12.33 -34.76 -16.87
N ALA A 47 -13.65 -34.72 -16.68
CA ALA A 47 -14.25 -34.27 -15.42
C ALA A 47 -13.81 -35.12 -14.21
N THR A 48 -13.56 -36.41 -14.41
CA THR A 48 -13.09 -37.34 -13.37
C THR A 48 -11.68 -37.00 -12.94
N LEU A 49 -10.77 -36.77 -13.89
CA LEU A 49 -9.40 -36.35 -13.59
C LEU A 49 -9.35 -34.96 -12.94
N ARG A 50 -10.19 -34.01 -13.37
CA ARG A 50 -10.30 -32.70 -12.70
C ARG A 50 -10.79 -32.79 -11.25
N GLY A 51 -11.66 -33.74 -10.94
CA GLY A 51 -12.12 -33.99 -9.56
C GLY A 51 -10.98 -34.34 -8.59
N LEU A 52 -9.91 -34.95 -9.11
CA LEU A 52 -8.75 -35.39 -8.34
C LEU A 52 -7.71 -34.27 -8.06
N SER A 53 -7.92 -33.06 -8.59
CA SER A 53 -6.99 -31.93 -8.46
C SER A 53 -7.63 -30.71 -7.77
N ASN A 54 -8.56 -30.91 -6.84
CA ASN A 54 -9.30 -29.83 -6.19
C ASN A 54 -9.25 -29.98 -4.66
N PHE A 55 -8.76 -28.96 -3.93
CA PHE A 55 -8.69 -28.99 -2.45
C PHE A 55 -10.04 -29.14 -1.73
N TYR A 56 -11.17 -29.06 -2.44
CA TYR A 56 -12.51 -29.24 -1.87
C TYR A 56 -13.03 -30.68 -1.94
N ALA A 57 -12.21 -31.64 -2.40
CA ALA A 57 -12.56 -33.04 -2.52
C ALA A 57 -11.61 -33.93 -1.70
N PRO A 58 -12.09 -34.77 -0.77
CA PRO A 58 -11.25 -35.68 0.03
C PRO A 58 -10.53 -36.76 -0.80
N HIS A 59 -10.97 -37.00 -2.02
CA HIS A 59 -10.33 -37.93 -2.96
C HIS A 59 -9.28 -37.26 -3.85
N ALA A 60 -9.00 -35.95 -3.65
CA ALA A 60 -7.96 -35.26 -4.40
C ALA A 60 -6.59 -35.84 -4.06
N THR A 61 -5.81 -36.13 -5.11
CA THR A 61 -4.57 -36.92 -5.02
C THR A 61 -3.30 -36.06 -5.04
N GLY A 62 -3.43 -34.74 -5.01
CA GLY A 62 -2.27 -33.85 -5.00
C GLY A 62 -2.62 -32.38 -4.94
N ILE A 63 -1.57 -31.57 -5.05
CA ILE A 63 -1.64 -30.12 -5.11
C ILE A 63 -2.48 -29.71 -6.34
N PRO A 64 -3.48 -28.85 -6.19
CA PRO A 64 -4.46 -28.60 -7.23
C PRO A 64 -3.94 -27.70 -8.35
N ASN A 65 -4.75 -27.70 -9.41
CA ASN A 65 -4.74 -26.67 -10.44
C ASN A 65 -4.99 -25.28 -9.82
N GLY A 66 -3.92 -24.57 -9.49
CA GLY A 66 -4.01 -23.20 -9.00
C GLY A 66 -2.91 -22.80 -8.04
N THR A 67 -2.21 -23.77 -7.42
CA THR A 67 -1.09 -23.49 -6.54
C THR A 67 0.05 -22.76 -7.25
N PHE A 68 0.24 -22.95 -8.56
CA PHE A 68 1.15 -22.12 -9.35
C PHE A 68 0.71 -20.65 -9.37
N VAL A 69 -0.57 -20.36 -9.65
CA VAL A 69 -1.07 -18.97 -9.67
C VAL A 69 -0.95 -18.34 -8.29
N PHE A 70 -1.34 -19.08 -7.26
CA PHE A 70 -1.17 -18.65 -5.87
C PHE A 70 0.31 -18.40 -5.52
N ALA A 71 1.21 -19.33 -5.86
CA ALA A 71 2.64 -19.20 -5.63
C ALA A 71 3.21 -17.96 -6.33
N GLU A 72 2.84 -17.72 -7.59
CA GLU A 72 3.25 -16.53 -8.35
C GLU A 72 2.71 -15.23 -7.71
N LEU A 73 1.48 -15.22 -7.18
CA LEU A 73 0.92 -14.05 -6.48
C LEU A 73 1.74 -13.65 -5.25
N ILE A 74 2.39 -14.61 -4.60
CA ILE A 74 3.15 -14.39 -3.35
C ILE A 74 4.67 -14.49 -3.53
N ALA A 75 5.15 -14.72 -4.76
CA ALA A 75 6.55 -15.00 -5.09
C ALA A 75 7.52 -13.87 -4.71
N GLU A 76 7.00 -12.65 -4.51
CA GLU A 76 7.76 -11.51 -3.98
C GLU A 76 8.37 -11.81 -2.59
N LYS A 77 7.67 -12.60 -1.76
CA LYS A 77 8.06 -12.87 -0.37
C LYS A 77 8.21 -14.34 -0.03
N TRP A 78 7.63 -15.24 -0.83
CA TRP A 78 7.59 -16.65 -0.52
C TRP A 78 8.12 -17.50 -1.68
N VAL A 79 9.02 -18.44 -1.38
CA VAL A 79 9.38 -19.55 -2.27
C VAL A 79 8.58 -20.77 -1.83
N THR A 80 7.69 -21.23 -2.70
CA THR A 80 6.81 -22.36 -2.42
C THR A 80 7.45 -23.69 -2.81
N GLU A 81 7.45 -24.64 -1.90
CA GLU A 81 7.91 -26.01 -2.11
C GLU A 81 6.85 -27.01 -1.61
N VAL A 82 7.00 -28.28 -1.96
CA VAL A 82 6.07 -29.35 -1.61
C VAL A 82 6.82 -30.39 -0.79
N SER A 83 6.23 -30.82 0.32
CA SER A 83 6.78 -31.88 1.16
C SER A 83 5.86 -33.09 1.19
N ASP A 84 6.41 -34.25 0.87
CA ASP A 84 5.81 -35.57 1.07
C ASP A 84 6.31 -36.26 2.34
N GLN A 85 7.00 -35.52 3.22
CA GLN A 85 7.51 -36.03 4.49
C GLN A 85 6.55 -35.72 5.65
N PRO A 86 6.48 -36.59 6.67
CA PRO A 86 5.71 -36.31 7.88
C PRO A 86 6.25 -35.08 8.61
N ILE A 87 5.36 -34.38 9.33
CA ILE A 87 5.74 -33.22 10.13
C ILE A 87 6.76 -33.63 11.20
N SER A 88 7.89 -32.94 11.20
CA SER A 88 8.99 -33.14 12.15
C SER A 88 9.74 -31.83 12.35
N SER A 89 10.46 -31.71 13.46
CA SER A 89 11.30 -30.54 13.73
C SER A 89 12.40 -30.38 12.67
N GLU A 90 12.92 -31.50 12.16
CA GLU A 90 13.92 -31.54 11.10
C GLU A 90 13.37 -31.03 9.76
N LEU A 91 12.12 -31.38 9.42
CA LEU A 91 11.46 -30.87 8.22
C LEU A 91 11.29 -29.35 8.26
N LEU A 92 10.97 -28.80 9.44
CA LEU A 92 10.69 -27.38 9.64
C LEU A 92 11.96 -26.53 9.83
N GLU A 93 13.14 -27.13 9.83
CA GLU A 93 14.40 -26.40 9.94
C GLU A 93 14.63 -25.51 8.70
N GLY A 94 14.76 -24.20 8.91
CA GLY A 94 14.96 -23.23 7.83
C GLY A 94 13.71 -23.04 6.94
N VAL A 95 12.53 -23.38 7.45
CA VAL A 95 11.24 -23.13 6.80
C VAL A 95 10.61 -21.89 7.43
N GLY A 96 10.19 -20.93 6.61
CA GLY A 96 9.51 -19.71 7.08
C GLY A 96 8.03 -19.94 7.33
N GLY A 97 7.39 -20.83 6.55
CA GLY A 97 5.99 -21.17 6.72
C GLY A 97 5.63 -22.61 6.32
N TYR A 98 4.62 -23.16 6.99
CA TYR A 98 4.07 -24.50 6.73
C TYR A 98 2.58 -24.41 6.45
N MET A 99 2.10 -25.12 5.44
CA MET A 99 0.72 -25.05 4.99
C MET A 99 0.05 -26.42 4.97
N LEU A 100 -0.92 -26.59 5.87
CA LEU A 100 -1.82 -27.74 5.97
C LEU A 100 -3.14 -27.42 5.26
N VAL A 101 -3.42 -28.11 4.16
CA VAL A 101 -4.64 -27.87 3.37
C VAL A 101 -5.52 -29.10 3.36
N CYS A 102 -6.64 -29.08 4.08
CA CYS A 102 -7.67 -30.12 4.05
C CYS A 102 -7.12 -31.56 4.15
N PRO A 103 -6.34 -31.90 5.20
CA PRO A 103 -5.81 -33.25 5.38
C PRO A 103 -6.94 -34.29 5.38
N VAL A 104 -6.65 -35.50 4.90
CA VAL A 104 -7.65 -36.56 4.71
C VAL A 104 -7.51 -37.62 5.79
N ARG A 105 -8.64 -38.07 6.35
CA ARG A 105 -8.63 -39.13 7.37
C ARG A 105 -8.05 -40.42 6.77
N LYS A 106 -7.22 -41.11 7.55
CA LYS A 106 -6.63 -42.40 7.19
C LYS A 106 -7.65 -43.49 6.86
N GLU A 107 -8.80 -43.46 7.53
CA GLU A 107 -9.89 -44.41 7.27
C GLU A 107 -10.64 -44.14 5.94
N LEU A 108 -10.33 -43.03 5.29
CA LEU A 108 -10.86 -42.60 3.99
C LEU A 108 -9.71 -42.32 3.01
N ASP A 109 -8.72 -43.22 3.02
CA ASP A 109 -7.59 -43.29 2.09
C ASP A 109 -6.53 -42.16 2.20
N GLY A 110 -6.57 -41.34 3.25
CA GLY A 110 -5.44 -40.49 3.64
C GLY A 110 -4.23 -41.31 4.11
N ARG A 111 -2.99 -40.78 3.98
CA ARG A 111 -1.80 -41.53 4.43
C ARG A 111 -1.72 -41.67 5.97
N ALA A 112 -2.09 -40.62 6.70
CA ALA A 112 -2.04 -40.56 8.16
C ALA A 112 -3.06 -39.56 8.71
N ASN A 113 -3.47 -39.72 9.97
CA ASN A 113 -4.22 -38.70 10.71
C ASN A 113 -3.23 -37.76 11.42
N LEU A 114 -3.63 -36.52 11.66
CA LEU A 114 -2.90 -35.61 12.53
C LEU A 114 -3.12 -35.99 14.00
N THR A 115 -2.07 -35.90 14.82
CA THR A 115 -2.10 -36.26 16.23
C THR A 115 -1.60 -35.12 17.12
N GLU A 116 -1.64 -35.34 18.45
CA GLU A 116 -1.06 -34.42 19.43
C GLU A 116 0.44 -34.18 19.19
N HIS A 117 1.15 -35.15 18.62
CA HIS A 117 2.57 -35.01 18.34
C HIS A 117 2.83 -33.93 17.27
N GLU A 118 2.10 -33.96 16.16
CA GLU A 118 2.16 -32.91 15.15
C GLU A 118 1.73 -31.55 15.70
N ALA A 119 0.71 -31.52 16.57
CA ALA A 119 0.27 -30.29 17.21
C ALA A 119 1.37 -29.66 18.07
N ASP A 120 2.08 -30.46 18.90
CA ASP A 120 3.18 -29.97 19.73
C ASP A 120 4.36 -29.43 18.88
N ILE A 121 4.69 -30.10 17.76
CA ILE A 121 5.75 -29.66 16.85
C ILE A 121 5.39 -28.32 16.21
N LEU A 122 4.16 -28.20 15.69
CA LEU A 122 3.71 -26.98 15.01
C LEU A 122 3.55 -25.80 15.98
N GLU A 123 3.08 -26.05 17.21
CA GLU A 123 3.04 -25.03 18.27
C GLU A 123 4.45 -24.50 18.55
N ALA A 124 5.44 -25.39 18.70
CA ALA A 124 6.83 -24.98 18.90
C ALA A 124 7.42 -24.24 17.69
N PHE A 125 7.09 -24.67 16.46
CA PHE A 125 7.51 -24.00 15.23
C PHE A 125 7.01 -22.55 15.19
N VAL A 126 5.71 -22.35 15.41
CA VAL A 126 5.10 -21.01 15.42
C VAL A 126 5.66 -20.15 16.56
N ALA A 127 5.77 -20.70 17.77
CA ALA A 127 6.33 -19.97 18.91
C ALA A 127 7.75 -19.43 18.63
N ASN A 128 8.53 -20.13 17.80
CA ASN A 128 9.88 -19.75 17.40
C ASN A 128 9.97 -18.82 16.18
N GLY A 129 8.84 -18.43 15.58
CA GLY A 129 8.79 -17.45 14.48
C GLY A 129 8.25 -18.00 13.16
N GLY A 130 7.90 -19.28 13.10
CA GLY A 130 7.30 -19.88 11.91
C GLY A 130 5.87 -19.40 11.64
N SER A 131 5.48 -19.41 10.37
CA SER A 131 4.11 -19.13 9.94
C SER A 131 3.36 -20.44 9.69
N LEU A 132 2.22 -20.67 10.35
CA LEU A 132 1.39 -21.84 10.09
C LEU A 132 0.12 -21.42 9.34
N ILE A 133 -0.17 -22.09 8.22
CA ILE A 133 -1.43 -21.91 7.49
C ILE A 133 -2.23 -23.19 7.62
N MET A 134 -3.42 -23.08 8.16
CA MET A 134 -4.37 -24.16 8.34
C MET A 134 -5.60 -23.87 7.51
N VAL A 135 -5.86 -24.71 6.52
CA VAL A 135 -7.00 -24.56 5.63
C VAL A 135 -7.93 -25.74 5.81
N ALA A 136 -9.17 -25.44 6.18
CA ALA A 136 -10.24 -26.41 6.25
C ALA A 136 -11.23 -26.23 5.08
N ASN A 137 -12.24 -27.09 5.03
CA ASN A 137 -13.38 -26.93 4.15
C ASN A 137 -14.66 -27.27 4.92
N SER A 138 -15.83 -26.96 4.35
CA SER A 138 -17.10 -27.45 4.92
C SER A 138 -17.09 -28.98 4.99
N VAL A 139 -17.55 -29.52 6.11
CA VAL A 139 -17.70 -30.98 6.31
C VAL A 139 -19.16 -31.38 6.51
N SER A 140 -20.09 -30.40 6.49
CA SER A 140 -21.53 -30.65 6.44
C SER A 140 -21.98 -31.16 5.06
N ASP A 141 -21.16 -30.95 4.02
CA ASP A 141 -21.32 -31.52 2.69
C ASP A 141 -20.90 -33.01 2.72
N PRO A 142 -21.80 -33.96 2.38
CA PRO A 142 -21.47 -35.39 2.36
C PRO A 142 -20.25 -35.73 1.50
N ASP A 143 -20.01 -34.98 0.42
CA ASP A 143 -18.88 -35.20 -0.48
C ASP A 143 -17.54 -34.77 0.14
N LYS A 144 -17.58 -34.07 1.29
CA LYS A 144 -16.41 -33.50 1.99
C LYS A 144 -16.16 -34.09 3.37
N ILE A 145 -16.95 -35.07 3.80
CA ILE A 145 -16.83 -35.68 5.13
C ILE A 145 -15.45 -36.33 5.38
N GLY A 146 -14.67 -36.58 4.32
CA GLY A 146 -13.37 -37.26 4.42
C GLY A 146 -12.23 -36.48 5.07
N PHE A 147 -12.37 -35.17 5.26
CA PHE A 147 -11.32 -34.36 5.85
C PHE A 147 -11.12 -34.64 7.36
N ASP A 148 -9.86 -34.60 7.81
CA ASP A 148 -9.44 -34.79 9.20
C ASP A 148 -9.66 -33.52 10.02
N PHE A 149 -10.94 -33.16 10.16
CA PHE A 149 -11.39 -31.99 10.90
C PHE A 149 -11.05 -32.09 12.40
N ALA A 150 -11.02 -33.31 12.95
CA ALA A 150 -10.64 -33.57 14.32
C ALA A 150 -9.15 -33.28 14.55
N GLY A 151 -8.28 -33.80 13.69
CA GLY A 151 -6.85 -33.53 13.72
C GLY A 151 -6.52 -32.04 13.54
N MET A 152 -7.18 -31.36 12.60
CA MET A 152 -7.05 -29.91 12.43
C MET A 152 -7.45 -29.14 13.71
N ASN A 153 -8.52 -29.56 14.40
CA ASN A 153 -8.95 -28.92 15.64
C ASN A 153 -8.07 -29.25 16.86
N LEU A 154 -7.32 -30.37 16.86
CA LEU A 154 -6.28 -30.62 17.86
C LEU A 154 -5.18 -29.56 17.77
N ILE A 155 -4.72 -29.26 16.55
CA ILE A 155 -3.71 -28.22 16.30
C ILE A 155 -4.29 -26.83 16.60
N GLY A 156 -5.47 -26.50 16.06
CA GLY A 156 -6.08 -25.18 16.25
C GLY A 156 -6.30 -24.83 17.72
N ALA A 157 -6.65 -25.82 18.55
CA ALA A 157 -6.85 -25.63 19.99
C ALA A 157 -5.60 -25.09 20.71
N ARG A 158 -4.39 -25.38 20.22
CA ARG A 158 -3.11 -24.83 20.76
C ARG A 158 -3.03 -23.32 20.60
N PHE A 159 -3.65 -22.80 19.55
CA PHE A 159 -3.72 -21.38 19.24
C PHE A 159 -5.02 -20.72 19.71
N GLY A 160 -5.88 -21.47 20.41
CA GLY A 160 -7.14 -20.96 20.95
C GLY A 160 -8.23 -20.74 19.90
N ALA A 161 -8.19 -21.45 18.77
CA ALA A 161 -9.22 -21.35 17.73
C ALA A 161 -9.56 -22.72 17.13
N GLN A 162 -10.79 -22.89 16.64
CA GLN A 162 -11.26 -24.17 16.09
C GLN A 162 -12.16 -23.93 14.89
N PHE A 163 -12.05 -24.79 13.88
CA PHE A 163 -13.02 -24.86 12.80
C PHE A 163 -14.33 -25.47 13.31
N LEU A 164 -15.45 -24.96 12.83
CA LEU A 164 -16.79 -25.47 13.10
C LEU A 164 -17.30 -26.25 11.88
N PRO A 165 -18.00 -27.37 12.06
CA PRO A 165 -18.54 -28.16 10.96
C PRO A 165 -19.78 -27.49 10.35
N THR A 166 -19.60 -26.31 9.78
CA THR A 166 -20.62 -25.48 9.13
C THR A 166 -20.42 -25.42 7.62
N GLN A 167 -21.39 -24.83 6.93
CA GLN A 167 -21.35 -24.61 5.49
C GLN A 167 -21.74 -23.16 5.18
N THR A 168 -20.82 -22.38 4.62
CA THR A 168 -21.04 -20.95 4.32
C THR A 168 -21.61 -20.68 2.92
N ASP A 169 -21.61 -21.67 2.03
CA ASP A 169 -21.74 -21.49 0.57
C ASP A 169 -20.70 -20.50 0.03
N THR A 170 -20.69 -20.28 -1.30
CA THR A 170 -19.81 -19.29 -1.91
C THR A 170 -20.37 -17.88 -1.72
N ILE A 171 -19.59 -17.01 -1.09
CA ILE A 171 -19.94 -15.63 -0.77
C ILE A 171 -18.79 -14.69 -1.18
N SER A 172 -19.10 -13.42 -1.46
CA SER A 172 -18.08 -12.36 -1.51
C SER A 172 -18.08 -11.68 -0.15
N VAL A 173 -16.97 -11.74 0.57
CA VAL A 173 -16.84 -11.14 1.90
C VAL A 173 -16.37 -9.69 1.74
N PRO A 174 -17.21 -8.69 2.06
CA PRO A 174 -16.79 -7.30 2.01
C PRO A 174 -15.71 -7.05 3.08
N ILE A 175 -14.67 -6.34 2.69
CA ILE A 175 -13.58 -5.93 3.57
C ILE A 175 -13.80 -4.46 3.95
N ALA A 176 -13.74 -4.19 5.25
CA ALA A 176 -13.91 -2.83 5.74
C ALA A 176 -12.72 -1.95 5.31
N PRO A 177 -12.95 -0.69 4.90
CA PRO A 177 -11.85 0.20 4.51
C PRO A 177 -10.79 0.40 5.59
N ASP A 178 -11.16 0.23 6.87
CA ASP A 178 -10.31 0.34 8.05
C ASP A 178 -9.78 -1.00 8.56
N HIS A 179 -9.74 -2.03 7.70
CA HIS A 179 -9.20 -3.32 8.10
C HIS A 179 -7.69 -3.22 8.42
N PRO A 180 -7.21 -3.80 9.53
CA PRO A 180 -5.82 -3.62 9.97
C PRO A 180 -4.78 -4.31 9.07
N VAL A 181 -5.21 -5.29 8.27
CA VAL A 181 -4.35 -6.07 7.36
C VAL A 181 -4.54 -5.68 5.90
N PHE A 182 -5.75 -5.28 5.51
CA PHE A 182 -6.10 -5.12 4.11
C PHE A 182 -6.08 -3.65 3.71
N ASP A 183 -5.25 -3.32 2.71
CA ASP A 183 -5.09 -1.99 2.15
C ASP A 183 -5.78 -1.94 0.78
N ASP A 184 -6.86 -1.15 0.69
CA ASP A 184 -7.65 -0.92 -0.52
C ASP A 184 -8.19 -2.19 -1.20
N VAL A 185 -8.48 -3.24 -0.42
CA VAL A 185 -9.20 -4.44 -0.87
C VAL A 185 -10.68 -4.22 -0.58
N SER A 186 -11.56 -4.27 -1.58
CA SER A 186 -13.00 -4.13 -1.40
C SER A 186 -13.67 -5.37 -0.84
N ASP A 187 -13.31 -6.53 -1.38
CA ASP A 187 -13.92 -7.80 -1.06
C ASP A 187 -13.05 -8.98 -1.49
N ILE A 188 -13.23 -10.10 -0.81
CA ILE A 188 -12.56 -11.36 -1.09
C ILE A 188 -13.61 -12.45 -1.24
N ILE A 189 -13.54 -13.18 -2.35
CA ILE A 189 -14.41 -14.35 -2.56
C ILE A 189 -14.00 -15.45 -1.60
N PHE A 190 -14.96 -15.89 -0.79
CA PHE A 190 -14.87 -17.04 0.08
C PHE A 190 -15.77 -18.15 -0.48
N GLY A 191 -15.19 -19.31 -0.76
CA GLY A 191 -15.91 -20.45 -1.30
C GLY A 191 -16.79 -21.15 -0.27
N ASN A 192 -17.25 -22.36 -0.60
CA ASN A 192 -18.14 -23.14 0.25
C ASN A 192 -17.40 -23.78 1.46
N GLY A 193 -17.05 -22.97 2.44
CA GLY A 193 -16.20 -23.34 3.58
C GLY A 193 -16.92 -23.49 4.92
N ALA A 194 -16.11 -23.44 5.97
CA ALA A 194 -16.47 -23.54 7.38
C ALA A 194 -16.22 -22.21 8.12
N THR A 195 -16.92 -22.00 9.22
CA THR A 195 -16.66 -20.92 10.17
C THR A 195 -15.64 -21.34 11.23
N ILE A 196 -15.07 -20.36 11.93
CA ILE A 196 -14.03 -20.51 12.94
C ILE A 196 -14.54 -19.89 14.24
N THR A 197 -14.38 -20.59 15.35
CA THR A 197 -14.56 -20.04 16.70
C THR A 197 -13.21 -19.69 17.30
N ILE A 198 -13.16 -18.58 18.05
CA ILE A 198 -11.98 -18.11 18.76
C ILE A 198 -12.32 -18.16 20.25
N ALA A 199 -11.45 -18.75 21.05
CA ALA A 199 -11.65 -18.85 22.49
C ALA A 199 -11.66 -17.45 23.13
N GLU A 200 -12.65 -17.19 23.99
CA GLU A 200 -12.74 -15.95 24.78
C GLU A 200 -11.70 -15.94 25.91
N LYS A 201 -10.42 -15.83 25.54
CA LYS A 201 -9.30 -15.76 26.48
C LYS A 201 -8.46 -14.51 26.18
N PRO A 202 -8.13 -13.68 27.19
CA PRO A 202 -7.32 -12.48 26.99
C PRO A 202 -5.93 -12.73 26.40
N SER A 203 -5.44 -13.97 26.43
CA SER A 203 -4.13 -14.36 25.91
C SER A 203 -4.12 -14.63 24.39
N VAL A 204 -5.28 -14.71 23.74
CA VAL A 204 -5.36 -14.98 22.30
C VAL A 204 -5.33 -13.66 21.55
N ASP A 205 -4.19 -13.36 20.93
CA ASP A 205 -4.04 -12.21 20.04
C ASP A 205 -4.48 -12.61 18.62
N ALA A 206 -5.75 -12.38 18.31
CA ALA A 206 -6.36 -12.77 17.05
C ALA A 206 -7.02 -11.59 16.33
N VAL A 207 -6.81 -11.53 15.02
CA VAL A 207 -7.46 -10.61 14.10
C VAL A 207 -8.35 -11.41 13.17
N VAL A 208 -9.65 -11.13 13.20
CA VAL A 208 -10.60 -11.67 12.22
C VAL A 208 -10.35 -10.96 10.89
N LEU A 209 -9.90 -11.71 9.88
CA LEU A 209 -9.64 -11.19 8.55
C LEU A 209 -10.91 -11.14 7.69
N MET A 210 -11.75 -12.16 7.85
CA MET A 210 -12.99 -12.31 7.09
C MET A 210 -14.07 -12.92 7.98
N ALA A 211 -15.31 -12.48 7.82
CA ALA A 211 -16.47 -13.04 8.49
C ALA A 211 -17.58 -13.35 7.49
N SER A 212 -18.20 -14.52 7.63
CA SER A 212 -19.42 -14.89 6.96
C SER A 212 -20.56 -13.97 7.41
N HIS A 213 -21.30 -13.47 6.43
CA HIS A 213 -22.54 -12.70 6.60
C HIS A 213 -23.77 -13.50 6.13
N ARG A 214 -23.61 -14.81 5.88
CA ARG A 214 -24.72 -15.68 5.49
C ARG A 214 -25.59 -15.95 6.71
N GLU A 215 -26.90 -15.74 6.53
CA GLU A 215 -27.90 -15.97 7.57
C GLU A 215 -27.83 -17.40 8.14
N GLY A 216 -27.70 -17.50 9.47
CA GLY A 216 -27.64 -18.76 10.20
C GLY A 216 -26.26 -19.42 10.30
N VAL A 217 -25.24 -18.86 9.65
CA VAL A 217 -23.83 -19.28 9.74
C VAL A 217 -22.90 -18.07 9.74
N GLU A 218 -23.28 -17.02 10.45
CA GLU A 218 -22.49 -15.82 10.66
C GLU A 218 -21.27 -16.10 11.56
N GLY A 219 -20.18 -15.38 11.30
CA GLY A 219 -18.99 -15.42 12.15
C GLY A 219 -17.68 -15.53 11.37
N PRO A 220 -16.54 -15.59 12.07
CA PRO A 220 -15.22 -15.63 11.45
C PRO A 220 -15.06 -16.79 10.46
N VAL A 221 -14.43 -16.55 9.33
CA VAL A 221 -14.08 -17.56 8.31
C VAL A 221 -12.61 -17.53 7.92
N ALA A 222 -11.91 -16.43 8.22
CA ALA A 222 -10.46 -16.37 8.22
C ALA A 222 -9.96 -15.57 9.42
N VAL A 223 -8.95 -16.09 10.10
CA VAL A 223 -8.40 -15.52 11.34
C VAL A 223 -6.88 -15.59 11.29
N LEU A 224 -6.23 -14.47 11.62
CA LEU A 224 -4.79 -14.39 11.85
C LEU A 224 -4.54 -14.35 13.35
N ILE A 225 -3.70 -15.24 13.87
CA ILE A 225 -3.40 -15.36 15.29
C ILE A 225 -1.91 -15.17 15.49
N THR A 226 -1.52 -14.28 16.39
CA THR A 226 -0.12 -14.14 16.84
C THR A 226 0.14 -15.14 17.95
N HIS A 227 1.20 -15.95 17.84
CA HIS A 227 1.60 -16.89 18.88
C HIS A 227 3.12 -16.92 19.04
N GLY A 228 3.61 -16.48 20.20
CA GLY A 228 5.03 -16.30 20.43
C GLY A 228 5.63 -15.28 19.45
N LYS A 229 6.54 -15.72 18.59
CA LYS A 229 7.15 -14.87 17.55
C LYS A 229 6.53 -15.06 16.16
N GLY A 230 5.71 -16.10 15.97
CA GLY A 230 5.13 -16.47 14.69
C GLY A 230 3.65 -16.18 14.62
N LYS A 231 3.03 -16.61 13.52
CA LYS A 231 1.62 -16.33 13.21
C LYS A 231 0.93 -17.56 12.63
N VAL A 232 -0.36 -17.68 12.90
CA VAL A 232 -1.22 -18.74 12.37
C VAL A 232 -2.34 -18.12 11.55
N LEU A 233 -2.50 -18.54 10.29
CA LEU A 233 -3.67 -18.25 9.48
C LEU A 233 -4.58 -19.47 9.49
N MET A 234 -5.76 -19.33 10.07
CA MET A 234 -6.83 -20.31 9.92
C MET A 234 -7.79 -19.81 8.85
N LEU A 235 -7.99 -20.60 7.79
CA LEU A 235 -8.87 -20.28 6.66
C LEU A 235 -9.89 -21.42 6.48
N GLY A 236 -11.17 -21.09 6.59
CA GLY A 236 -12.25 -22.09 6.54
C GLY A 236 -12.56 -22.64 5.15
N ASP A 237 -11.87 -22.20 4.11
CA ASP A 237 -12.12 -22.61 2.73
C ASP A 237 -10.84 -22.69 1.89
N ALA A 238 -10.61 -23.85 1.29
CA ALA A 238 -9.53 -24.03 0.33
C ALA A 238 -9.86 -23.52 -1.09
N GLY A 239 -11.15 -23.32 -1.42
CA GLY A 239 -11.56 -22.73 -2.71
C GLY A 239 -11.09 -21.28 -2.87
N THR A 240 -10.95 -20.56 -1.76
CA THR A 240 -10.41 -19.21 -1.66
C THR A 240 -8.98 -19.13 -2.20
N LEU A 241 -8.23 -20.23 -2.20
CA LEU A 241 -6.87 -20.30 -2.76
C LEU A 241 -6.85 -20.70 -4.24
N GLY A 242 -8.03 -20.89 -4.85
CA GLY A 242 -8.18 -21.36 -6.22
C GLY A 242 -7.88 -20.27 -7.26
N ASN A 243 -7.31 -20.67 -8.39
CA ASN A 243 -6.94 -19.75 -9.47
C ASN A 243 -8.12 -19.01 -10.12
N ALA A 244 -9.31 -19.61 -10.15
CA ALA A 244 -10.47 -19.04 -10.83
C ALA A 244 -10.87 -17.67 -10.27
N HIS A 245 -10.63 -17.43 -8.99
CA HIS A 245 -10.95 -16.16 -8.33
C HIS A 245 -9.82 -15.12 -8.47
N ALA A 246 -8.56 -15.55 -8.61
CA ALA A 246 -7.42 -14.66 -8.82
C ALA A 246 -7.49 -13.84 -10.13
N PHE A 247 -8.24 -14.31 -11.13
CA PHE A 247 -8.38 -13.61 -12.43
C PHE A 247 -9.67 -12.81 -12.57
N ARG A 248 -10.48 -12.72 -11.52
CA ARG A 248 -11.71 -11.92 -11.53
C ARG A 248 -11.35 -10.45 -11.38
N GLY A 249 -11.66 -9.64 -12.39
CA GLY A 249 -11.44 -8.20 -12.37
C GLY A 249 -12.56 -7.41 -11.68
N ASP A 250 -13.60 -8.09 -11.19
CA ASP A 250 -14.72 -7.49 -10.47
C ASP A 250 -14.59 -7.57 -8.94
N THR A 251 -13.51 -8.17 -8.43
CA THR A 251 -13.17 -8.24 -7.00
C THR A 251 -11.68 -8.02 -6.79
N ASP A 252 -11.27 -7.62 -5.58
CA ASP A 252 -9.85 -7.42 -5.22
C ASP A 252 -9.19 -8.71 -4.67
N HIS A 253 -9.72 -9.87 -5.05
CA HIS A 253 -9.38 -11.15 -4.43
C HIS A 253 -7.88 -11.50 -4.52
N ALA A 254 -7.22 -11.25 -5.66
CA ALA A 254 -5.80 -11.54 -5.82
C ALA A 254 -4.93 -10.70 -4.87
N GLU A 255 -5.24 -9.42 -4.72
CA GLU A 255 -4.53 -8.53 -3.80
C GLU A 255 -4.85 -8.87 -2.35
N GLY A 256 -6.10 -9.21 -2.04
CA GLY A 256 -6.51 -9.71 -0.72
C GLY A 256 -5.74 -10.97 -0.31
N LEU A 257 -5.61 -11.96 -1.20
CA LEU A 257 -4.79 -13.15 -0.96
C LEU A 257 -3.32 -12.80 -0.71
N ARG A 258 -2.75 -11.91 -1.54
CA ARG A 258 -1.35 -11.48 -1.40
C ARG A 258 -1.11 -10.84 -0.03
N GLN A 259 -1.97 -9.90 0.38
CA GLN A 259 -1.85 -9.21 1.66
C GLN A 259 -2.10 -10.14 2.85
N MET A 260 -3.04 -11.09 2.74
CA MET A 260 -3.28 -12.13 3.75
C MET A 260 -2.02 -12.98 3.97
N MET A 261 -1.35 -13.38 2.89
CA MET A 261 -0.11 -14.17 2.95
C MET A 261 1.09 -13.38 3.45
N PHE A 262 1.16 -12.08 3.17
CA PHE A 262 2.24 -11.23 3.68
C PHE A 262 2.05 -10.86 5.16
N ALA A 263 0.80 -10.89 5.67
CA ALA A 263 0.54 -10.67 7.08
C ALA A 263 1.15 -11.76 7.99
N LEU A 264 1.38 -12.96 7.43
CA LEU A 264 1.99 -14.10 8.11
C LEU A 264 3.50 -13.96 8.33
N LEU A 265 4.17 -13.11 7.55
CA LEU A 265 5.60 -12.91 7.68
C LEU A 265 5.96 -12.43 9.10
N PRO A 266 7.16 -12.76 9.60
CA PRO A 266 7.65 -12.21 10.85
C PRO A 266 7.61 -10.68 10.83
N ASP A 267 7.33 -10.09 11.99
CA ASP A 267 7.35 -8.65 12.14
C ASP A 267 8.77 -8.11 11.89
N GLY A 268 8.85 -7.06 11.08
CA GLY A 268 10.05 -6.28 10.86
C GLY A 268 10.45 -5.48 12.10
N PRO A 269 11.59 -4.77 12.06
CA PRO A 269 12.08 -4.00 13.20
C PRO A 269 11.14 -2.84 13.60
N MET A 270 10.24 -2.43 12.70
CA MET A 270 9.17 -1.48 12.96
C MET A 270 7.84 -1.98 12.37
N PRO A 271 7.08 -2.83 13.07
CA PRO A 271 5.87 -3.40 12.51
C PRO A 271 4.75 -2.36 12.34
N HIS A 272 4.60 -1.44 13.29
CA HIS A 272 3.59 -0.38 13.23
C HIS A 272 4.04 0.83 14.07
N TYR A 273 3.37 1.96 13.89
CA TYR A 273 3.40 3.04 14.88
C TYR A 273 2.76 2.55 16.18
N VAL A 274 3.30 2.98 17.32
CA VAL A 274 2.76 2.62 18.64
C VAL A 274 1.83 3.73 19.13
N TRP A 275 0.74 3.93 18.39
CA TRP A 275 -0.34 4.82 18.81
C TRP A 275 -1.00 4.29 20.08
N ARG A 276 -1.28 5.18 21.03
CA ARG A 276 -1.98 4.84 22.27
C ARG A 276 -2.96 5.93 22.61
N LEU A 277 -4.09 5.57 23.22
CA LEU A 277 -5.01 6.51 23.84
C LEU A 277 -4.22 7.49 24.73
N GLY A 278 -4.47 8.78 24.55
CA GLY A 278 -3.80 9.86 25.27
C GLY A 278 -2.42 10.22 24.73
N THR A 279 -2.00 9.68 23.58
CA THR A 279 -0.82 10.21 22.87
C THR A 279 -1.13 11.62 22.39
N SER A 280 -0.24 12.58 22.67
CA SER A 280 -0.40 13.98 22.30
C SER A 280 0.91 14.51 21.71
N LEU A 281 0.88 14.91 20.44
CA LEU A 281 2.06 15.38 19.70
C LEU A 281 1.89 16.84 19.29
N SER A 282 2.82 17.70 19.74
CA SER A 282 2.98 19.03 19.16
C SER A 282 3.62 18.90 17.79
N VAL A 283 3.06 19.55 16.79
CA VAL A 283 3.54 19.48 15.40
C VAL A 283 3.79 20.89 14.88
N ASN A 284 5.04 21.19 14.57
CA ASN A 284 5.43 22.45 13.94
C ASN A 284 5.70 22.20 12.47
N VAL A 285 4.97 22.88 11.59
CA VAL A 285 5.09 22.70 10.14
C VAL A 285 5.59 24.00 9.52
N ARG A 286 6.57 23.88 8.62
CA ARG A 286 7.04 24.96 7.75
C ARG A 286 6.90 24.51 6.31
N GLU A 287 6.36 25.38 5.46
CA GLU A 287 6.21 25.14 4.04
C GLU A 287 6.76 26.34 3.27
N GLU A 288 7.60 26.04 2.30
CA GLU A 288 8.07 26.98 1.27
C GLU A 288 7.58 26.48 -0.09
N GLN A 289 6.99 27.37 -0.86
CA GLN A 289 6.59 27.11 -2.24
C GLN A 289 7.25 28.15 -3.16
N VAL A 290 7.62 27.71 -4.35
CA VAL A 290 8.23 28.57 -5.37
C VAL A 290 7.64 28.29 -6.75
N VAL A 291 7.39 29.36 -7.50
CA VAL A 291 7.04 29.30 -8.93
C VAL A 291 8.07 30.14 -9.66
N SER A 292 8.72 29.55 -10.65
CA SER A 292 9.80 30.20 -11.40
C SER A 292 9.64 30.07 -12.91
N GLY A 293 10.02 31.13 -13.63
CA GLY A 293 9.77 31.31 -15.07
C GLY A 293 10.10 32.71 -15.56
N TYR A 294 9.71 33.03 -16.80
CA TYR A 294 9.93 34.34 -17.42
C TYR A 294 8.64 35.19 -17.39
N PRO A 295 8.51 36.18 -16.50
CA PRO A 295 7.25 36.83 -16.17
C PRO A 295 6.69 37.70 -17.29
N GLU A 296 7.55 38.26 -18.15
CA GLU A 296 7.14 39.22 -19.19
C GLU A 296 6.14 38.61 -20.20
N LEU A 297 6.09 37.27 -20.30
CA LEU A 297 5.26 36.53 -21.25
C LEU A 297 4.23 35.60 -20.57
N MET A 298 4.15 35.59 -19.24
CA MET A 298 3.44 34.53 -18.51
C MET A 298 2.44 35.10 -17.51
N GLU A 299 1.13 34.95 -17.81
CA GLU A 299 0.04 35.49 -16.97
C GLU A 299 0.03 34.94 -15.55
N VAL A 300 0.61 33.76 -15.30
CA VAL A 300 0.65 33.18 -13.95
C VAL A 300 1.37 34.08 -12.95
N PHE A 301 2.40 34.82 -13.39
CA PHE A 301 3.15 35.75 -12.52
C PHE A 301 2.38 37.05 -12.24
N ARG A 302 1.23 37.24 -12.89
CA ARG A 302 0.29 38.32 -12.61
C ARG A 302 -0.85 37.89 -11.70
N LEU A 303 -0.95 36.59 -11.39
CA LEU A 303 -1.91 36.11 -10.42
C LEU A 303 -1.55 36.65 -9.04
N PRO A 304 -2.54 36.90 -8.18
CA PRO A 304 -2.26 37.28 -6.81
C PRO A 304 -1.53 36.14 -6.10
N HIS A 305 -0.47 36.51 -5.41
CA HIS A 305 0.27 35.64 -4.50
C HIS A 305 -0.20 35.87 -3.06
N PRO A 306 -0.02 34.90 -2.16
CA PRO A 306 -0.29 35.07 -0.74
C PRO A 306 0.41 36.29 -0.15
N ALA A 307 -0.19 36.86 0.89
CA ALA A 307 0.41 37.96 1.63
C ALA A 307 1.80 37.54 2.16
N GLY A 308 2.81 38.39 1.93
CA GLY A 308 4.19 38.11 2.34
C GLY A 308 5.03 37.34 1.31
N ALA A 309 4.46 36.93 0.18
CA ALA A 309 5.23 36.35 -0.91
C ALA A 309 6.31 37.33 -1.41
N GLN A 310 7.50 36.80 -1.67
CA GLN A 310 8.66 37.56 -2.14
C GLN A 310 8.94 37.20 -3.60
N VAL A 311 9.31 38.20 -4.39
CA VAL A 311 9.64 38.03 -5.80
C VAL A 311 11.13 38.30 -5.98
N PHE A 312 11.87 37.27 -6.36
CA PHE A 312 13.29 37.37 -6.67
C PHE A 312 13.46 37.44 -8.19
N SER A 313 14.31 38.36 -8.64
CA SER A 313 14.77 38.43 -10.02
C SER A 313 16.23 38.00 -10.09
N SER A 314 16.53 37.17 -11.08
CA SER A 314 17.90 36.84 -11.48
C SER A 314 18.08 37.16 -12.95
N ALA A 315 19.27 37.65 -13.30
CA ALA A 315 19.62 37.86 -14.70
C ALA A 315 19.50 36.53 -15.47
N MET A 316 19.04 36.62 -16.72
CA MET A 316 18.96 35.48 -17.63
C MET A 316 20.26 34.67 -17.62
N ARG A 317 20.17 33.34 -17.48
CA ARG A 317 21.38 32.50 -17.47
C ARG A 317 22.13 32.70 -18.79
N GLN A 318 23.45 32.74 -18.73
CA GLN A 318 24.29 32.98 -19.92
C GLN A 318 23.98 32.00 -21.07
N ILE A 319 23.65 30.75 -20.74
CA ILE A 319 23.28 29.73 -21.73
C ILE A 319 21.97 30.05 -22.46
N ASP A 320 21.04 30.76 -21.82
CA ASP A 320 19.77 31.17 -22.42
C ASP A 320 20.01 32.42 -23.28
N LEU A 321 20.87 33.36 -22.83
CA LEU A 321 21.27 34.55 -23.60
C LEU A 321 21.93 34.16 -24.93
N GLU A 322 22.84 33.18 -24.90
CA GLU A 322 23.55 32.69 -26.10
C GLU A 322 22.60 32.00 -27.09
N ALA A 323 21.59 31.26 -26.61
CA ALA A 323 20.59 30.61 -27.46
C ALA A 323 19.57 31.59 -28.08
N SER A 324 19.34 32.75 -27.45
CA SER A 324 18.40 33.77 -27.94
C SER A 324 18.89 34.54 -29.18
N GLY A 325 20.16 34.36 -29.58
CA GLY A 325 20.77 34.97 -30.76
C GLY A 325 20.90 36.50 -30.69
N ALA A 326 21.38 37.12 -31.77
CA ALA A 326 21.60 38.57 -31.88
C ALA A 326 20.33 39.44 -31.68
N SER A 327 19.16 38.83 -31.51
CA SER A 327 17.91 39.47 -31.10
C SER A 327 17.89 39.92 -29.62
N ALA A 328 18.87 39.53 -28.80
CA ALA A 328 18.97 39.95 -27.39
C ALA A 328 19.16 41.48 -27.20
N THR A 329 19.55 42.22 -28.24
CA THR A 329 19.70 43.68 -28.15
C THR A 329 18.38 44.46 -28.26
N ALA A 330 17.23 43.80 -28.49
CA ALA A 330 15.95 44.47 -28.70
C ALA A 330 14.95 44.37 -27.53
N ALA A 331 15.26 43.61 -26.47
CA ALA A 331 14.42 43.54 -25.27
C ALA A 331 15.27 43.89 -24.04
N SER A 332 14.86 44.92 -23.30
CA SER A 332 15.28 45.15 -21.92
C SER A 332 15.26 43.83 -21.14
N SER A 333 16.31 43.57 -20.36
CA SER A 333 16.60 42.32 -19.61
C SER A 333 15.39 41.44 -19.29
N LYS A 334 15.32 40.27 -19.91
CA LYS A 334 14.36 39.21 -19.56
C LYS A 334 14.81 38.52 -18.27
N ASP A 335 14.50 39.15 -17.14
CA ASP A 335 14.85 38.59 -15.85
C ASP A 335 14.08 37.28 -15.62
N PHE A 336 14.80 36.25 -15.16
CA PHE A 336 14.19 35.03 -14.66
C PHE A 336 13.70 35.30 -13.24
N VAL A 337 12.41 35.07 -13.02
CA VAL A 337 11.74 35.41 -11.76
C VAL A 337 11.34 34.16 -11.01
N SER A 338 11.54 34.20 -9.70
CA SER A 338 11.06 33.23 -8.73
C SER A 338 10.17 33.95 -7.72
N ALA A 339 8.87 33.66 -7.75
CA ALA A 339 7.95 34.03 -6.69
C ALA A 339 8.01 32.94 -5.61
N VAL A 340 8.24 33.34 -4.36
CA VAL A 340 8.40 32.44 -3.21
C VAL A 340 7.40 32.83 -2.13
N ALA A 341 6.66 31.85 -1.62
CA ALA A 341 5.78 32.01 -0.47
C ALA A 341 6.23 31.06 0.64
N GLU A 342 6.34 31.59 1.85
CA GLU A 342 6.61 30.82 3.05
C GLU A 342 5.42 30.91 4.00
N ARG A 343 5.05 29.80 4.61
CA ARG A 343 4.09 29.75 5.71
C ARG A 343 4.51 28.74 6.75
N SER A 344 4.06 28.95 7.99
CA SER A 344 4.29 28.06 9.11
C SER A 344 3.01 27.89 9.92
N GLY A 345 2.84 26.74 10.55
CA GLY A 345 1.73 26.45 11.44
C GLY A 345 2.15 25.58 12.61
N GLU A 346 1.49 25.76 13.74
CA GLU A 346 1.65 24.92 14.94
C GLU A 346 0.32 24.20 15.19
N PHE A 347 0.39 22.89 15.40
CA PHE A 347 -0.76 22.01 15.55
C PHE A 347 -0.58 21.05 16.72
N LEU A 348 -1.68 20.50 17.20
CA LEU A 348 -1.68 19.42 18.18
C LEU A 348 -2.43 18.22 17.61
N LEU A 349 -1.79 17.06 17.60
CA LEU A 349 -2.45 15.77 17.32
C LEU A 349 -2.76 15.08 18.64
N GLU A 350 -4.03 14.80 18.89
CA GLU A 350 -4.48 14.05 20.05
C GLU A 350 -5.07 12.70 19.62
N VAL A 351 -4.58 11.61 20.22
CA VAL A 351 -5.06 10.25 19.94
C VAL A 351 -6.09 9.83 20.99
N GLY A 352 -7.31 9.62 20.52
CA GLY A 352 -8.46 9.17 21.30
C GLY A 352 -8.60 7.65 21.36
N GLU A 353 -9.84 7.20 21.60
CA GLU A 353 -10.17 5.78 21.77
C GLU A 353 -10.00 4.99 20.46
N ALA A 354 -9.72 3.69 20.60
CA ALA A 354 -9.74 2.77 19.48
C ALA A 354 -11.18 2.62 18.94
N ARG A 355 -11.34 2.77 17.62
CA ARG A 355 -12.62 2.67 16.92
C ARG A 355 -12.45 1.81 15.67
N GLY A 356 -12.94 0.57 15.70
CA GLY A 356 -12.68 -0.41 14.63
C GLY A 356 -11.19 -0.78 14.57
N GLY A 357 -10.61 -0.89 13.38
CA GLY A 357 -9.19 -1.26 13.20
C GLY A 357 -8.16 -0.14 13.47
N GLY A 358 -8.59 1.03 13.95
CA GLY A 358 -7.71 2.20 14.17
C GLY A 358 -8.12 3.07 15.36
N PHE A 359 -7.55 4.27 15.45
CA PHE A 359 -7.76 5.22 16.55
C PHE A 359 -8.50 6.47 16.06
N ALA A 360 -9.44 6.98 16.85
CA ALA A 360 -9.94 8.33 16.63
C ALA A 360 -8.82 9.34 16.94
N VAL A 361 -8.67 10.37 16.10
CA VAL A 361 -7.70 11.43 16.34
C VAL A 361 -8.30 12.80 16.04
N ASP A 362 -7.86 13.80 16.79
CA ASP A 362 -8.24 15.19 16.59
C ASP A 362 -6.98 16.03 16.36
N TRP A 363 -6.99 16.80 15.26
CA TRP A 363 -6.01 17.83 14.99
C TRP A 363 -6.54 19.18 15.45
N GLN A 364 -5.88 19.81 16.42
CA GLN A 364 -6.19 21.19 16.81
C GLN A 364 -5.48 22.16 15.86
N ILE A 365 -6.27 23.03 15.22
CA ILE A 365 -5.84 24.03 14.23
C ILE A 365 -6.37 25.39 14.71
N GLY A 366 -5.58 26.10 15.53
CA GLY A 366 -6.07 27.29 16.23
C GLY A 366 -7.25 26.95 17.14
N ASP A 367 -8.40 27.61 16.93
CA ASP A 367 -9.64 27.38 17.68
C ASP A 367 -10.52 26.26 17.08
N GLN A 368 -10.09 25.66 15.96
CA GLN A 368 -10.81 24.58 15.26
C GLN A 368 -10.20 23.21 15.57
N ALA A 369 -11.00 22.17 15.39
CA ALA A 369 -10.57 20.78 15.45
C ALA A 369 -10.94 20.06 14.15
N MET A 370 -10.04 19.23 13.65
CA MET A 370 -10.27 18.32 12.53
C MET A 370 -10.18 16.88 13.01
N ALA A 371 -11.33 16.21 13.06
CA ALA A 371 -11.43 14.81 13.43
C ALA A 371 -11.02 13.91 12.25
N ALA A 372 -10.27 12.86 12.55
CA ALA A 372 -9.85 11.85 11.59
C ALA A 372 -9.75 10.47 12.25
N LYS A 373 -9.46 9.45 11.44
CA LYS A 373 -9.11 8.12 11.93
C LYS A 373 -7.69 7.76 11.53
N LEU A 374 -6.87 7.39 12.51
CA LEU A 374 -5.47 7.01 12.33
C LEU A 374 -5.30 5.50 12.48
N MET A 375 -4.80 4.87 11.42
CA MET A 375 -4.54 3.44 11.39
C MET A 375 -3.18 3.11 12.04
N PRO A 376 -2.97 1.88 12.55
CA PRO A 376 -1.69 1.45 13.12
C PRO A 376 -0.50 1.60 12.17
N ASN A 377 -0.73 1.44 10.86
CA ASN A 377 0.29 1.63 9.82
C ASN A 377 0.55 3.11 9.46
N GLY A 378 -0.09 4.06 10.13
CA GLY A 378 0.07 5.50 9.90
C GLY A 378 -0.82 6.08 8.79
N ARG A 379 -1.63 5.26 8.10
CA ARG A 379 -2.63 5.77 7.16
C ARG A 379 -3.67 6.58 7.94
N MET A 380 -3.97 7.80 7.49
CA MET A 380 -5.17 8.50 7.94
C MET A 380 -6.32 8.22 6.99
N GLN A 381 -7.52 8.10 7.55
CA GLN A 381 -8.77 8.05 6.79
C GLN A 381 -9.54 9.33 7.07
N GLU A 382 -10.07 9.92 5.99
CA GLU A 382 -10.82 11.18 6.04
C GLU A 382 -12.00 11.08 7.01
N GLY A 383 -12.07 12.06 7.92
CA GLY A 383 -13.21 12.32 8.79
C GLY A 383 -14.02 13.52 8.29
N GLU A 384 -14.78 14.15 9.19
CA GLU A 384 -15.46 15.41 8.89
C GLU A 384 -14.44 16.54 8.76
N MET A 385 -14.07 16.90 7.53
CA MET A 385 -13.21 18.08 7.30
C MET A 385 -13.93 19.36 7.74
N PRO A 386 -13.25 20.31 8.41
CA PRO A 386 -13.81 21.63 8.69
C PRO A 386 -14.29 22.27 7.37
N ARG A 387 -15.54 22.77 7.36
CA ARG A 387 -16.20 23.30 6.15
C ARG A 387 -16.03 24.81 5.99
N ASP A 388 -15.32 25.45 6.91
CA ASP A 388 -15.21 26.88 7.05
C ASP A 388 -13.97 27.38 6.32
N GLN A 389 -14.21 28.23 5.31
CA GLN A 389 -13.24 28.87 4.40
C GLN A 389 -12.17 29.76 5.07
N ALA A 390 -12.03 29.74 6.40
CA ALA A 390 -11.08 30.56 7.16
C ALA A 390 -10.06 29.73 7.97
N GLY A 391 -10.09 28.39 7.88
CA GLY A 391 -8.96 27.56 8.25
C GLY A 391 -8.02 27.46 7.06
N ASP A 392 -6.93 28.23 7.06
CA ASP A 392 -5.89 28.17 6.03
C ASP A 392 -5.39 26.73 5.84
N ASP A 393 -5.88 26.05 4.79
CA ASP A 393 -5.34 24.92 4.03
C ASP A 393 -4.12 24.14 4.59
N TRP A 394 -4.23 23.61 5.80
CA TRP A 394 -3.26 22.65 6.37
C TRP A 394 -3.82 21.22 6.44
N SER A 395 -5.13 21.05 6.31
CA SER A 395 -5.79 19.76 6.48
C SER A 395 -5.22 18.67 5.55
N SER A 396 -4.95 19.01 4.29
CA SER A 396 -4.32 18.12 3.33
C SER A 396 -2.92 17.64 3.75
N VAL A 397 -2.11 18.56 4.26
CA VAL A 397 -0.77 18.31 4.79
C VAL A 397 -0.86 17.37 5.99
N LEU A 398 -1.71 17.72 6.96
CA LEU A 398 -1.86 17.00 8.22
C LEU A 398 -2.39 15.57 8.03
N MET A 399 -3.30 15.39 7.06
CA MET A 399 -3.90 14.09 6.77
C MET A 399 -2.99 13.16 5.99
N ASN A 400 -2.20 13.67 5.04
CA ASN A 400 -1.65 12.81 3.97
C ASN A 400 -0.15 12.88 3.77
N GLU A 401 0.51 13.94 4.24
CA GLU A 401 1.89 14.18 3.85
C GLU A 401 2.88 14.02 4.99
N ILE A 402 2.47 14.29 6.23
CA ILE A 402 3.39 14.38 7.37
C ILE A 402 3.50 13.09 8.20
N ILE A 403 2.53 12.18 8.10
CA ILE A 403 2.61 10.83 8.70
C ILE A 403 2.90 9.81 7.59
N GLY A 404 3.96 9.01 7.77
CA GLY A 404 4.58 8.19 6.72
C GLY A 404 3.92 6.85 6.42
N GLY A 405 2.59 6.79 6.39
CA GLY A 405 1.84 5.56 6.10
C GLY A 405 1.36 5.41 4.64
N PRO A 406 0.93 4.20 4.23
CA PRO A 406 0.85 2.99 5.05
C PRO A 406 2.18 2.22 5.14
N LEU A 407 2.64 2.00 6.37
CA LEU A 407 3.77 1.12 6.69
C LEU A 407 3.37 -0.35 6.61
N ARG A 408 4.33 -1.23 6.30
CA ARG A 408 4.12 -2.69 6.31
C ARG A 408 4.80 -3.33 7.51
N SER A 409 4.06 -4.20 8.20
CA SER A 409 4.53 -4.78 9.46
C SER A 409 5.72 -5.70 9.34
N HIS A 410 5.88 -6.34 8.19
CA HIS A 410 6.97 -7.23 7.88
C HIS A 410 8.15 -6.55 7.16
N ALA A 411 8.07 -5.23 6.91
CA ALA A 411 9.08 -4.55 6.10
C ALA A 411 10.47 -4.62 6.74
N GLN A 412 11.45 -5.04 5.95
CA GLN A 412 12.87 -5.05 6.33
C GLN A 412 13.62 -3.85 5.73
N PRO A 413 14.75 -3.42 6.32
CA PRO A 413 15.60 -2.38 5.72
C PRO A 413 15.99 -2.71 4.28
N GLY A 414 15.84 -1.75 3.38
CA GLY A 414 16.05 -1.87 1.94
C GLY A 414 14.80 -2.27 1.14
N GLU A 415 13.73 -2.72 1.80
CA GLU A 415 12.52 -3.16 1.11
C GLU A 415 11.68 -2.00 0.57
N ARG A 416 11.02 -2.27 -0.56
CA ARG A 416 10.13 -1.33 -1.23
C ARG A 416 8.76 -1.95 -1.41
N TRP A 417 7.73 -1.12 -1.36
CA TRP A 417 6.38 -1.53 -1.67
C TRP A 417 5.59 -0.40 -2.31
N SER A 418 4.55 -0.75 -3.04
CA SER A 418 3.56 0.20 -3.52
C SER A 418 2.34 0.17 -2.62
N ALA A 419 1.75 1.34 -2.39
CA ALA A 419 0.48 1.50 -1.70
C ALA A 419 -0.25 2.74 -2.21
N SER A 420 -1.56 2.79 -2.07
CA SER A 420 -2.29 3.99 -2.42
C SER A 420 -1.99 5.11 -1.43
N THR A 421 -1.88 6.33 -1.96
CA THR A 421 -1.67 7.55 -1.18
C THR A 421 -2.40 8.72 -1.82
N LEU A 422 -2.45 9.85 -1.12
CA LEU A 422 -2.98 11.11 -1.65
C LEU A 422 -1.82 12.01 -2.03
N ALA A 423 -1.88 12.55 -3.25
CA ALA A 423 -0.91 13.47 -3.81
C ALA A 423 -1.54 14.85 -3.98
N ARG A 424 -0.81 15.86 -3.52
CA ARG A 424 -1.16 17.27 -3.66
C ARG A 424 -0.72 17.78 -5.03
N TRP A 425 -1.64 18.35 -5.80
CA TRP A 425 -1.32 18.95 -7.09
C TRP A 425 -0.55 20.28 -6.91
N PRO A 426 0.29 20.69 -7.88
CA PRO A 426 1.00 21.95 -7.79
C PRO A 426 0.02 23.13 -7.89
N GLN A 427 0.20 24.13 -7.02
CA GLN A 427 -0.60 25.36 -7.00
C GLN A 427 0.26 26.54 -7.45
N LEU A 428 0.01 27.04 -8.66
CA LEU A 428 0.85 28.05 -9.30
C LEU A 428 0.65 29.46 -8.74
N GLN A 429 -0.39 29.68 -7.91
CA GLN A 429 -0.56 30.91 -7.14
C GLN A 429 0.26 30.95 -5.85
N LEU A 430 0.90 29.84 -5.47
CA LEU A 430 1.60 29.64 -4.19
C LEU A 430 0.67 29.66 -2.96
N GLY A 431 -0.63 29.67 -3.19
CA GLY A 431 -1.66 29.69 -2.14
C GLY A 431 -2.07 28.28 -1.68
N ALA A 432 -3.29 28.24 -1.15
CA ALA A 432 -3.93 27.01 -0.73
C ALA A 432 -4.13 26.03 -1.92
N VAL A 433 -4.07 24.72 -1.66
CA VAL A 433 -4.23 23.69 -2.70
C VAL A 433 -5.63 23.72 -3.28
N ALA A 434 -5.70 23.78 -4.61
CA ALA A 434 -6.95 23.56 -5.32
C ALA A 434 -7.41 22.10 -5.30
N ARG A 435 -6.49 21.12 -5.36
CA ARG A 435 -6.83 19.72 -5.63
C ARG A 435 -5.85 18.67 -5.07
N HIS A 436 -6.39 17.52 -4.69
CA HIS A 436 -5.67 16.29 -4.37
C HIS A 436 -6.14 15.14 -5.27
N GLU A 437 -5.28 14.13 -5.44
CA GLU A 437 -5.59 12.93 -6.19
C GLU A 437 -5.11 11.67 -5.45
N LYS A 438 -5.93 10.62 -5.48
CA LYS A 438 -5.54 9.30 -5.01
C LYS A 438 -4.69 8.63 -6.09
N THR A 439 -3.45 8.28 -5.75
CA THR A 439 -2.48 7.68 -6.68
C THR A 439 -1.64 6.60 -5.98
N ALA A 440 -0.86 5.84 -6.74
CA ALA A 440 0.09 4.88 -6.18
C ALA A 440 1.39 5.59 -5.76
N GLY A 441 1.77 5.42 -4.49
CA GLY A 441 3.08 5.82 -3.98
C GLY A 441 4.02 4.62 -3.85
N THR A 442 5.30 4.82 -4.13
CA THR A 442 6.36 3.85 -3.83
C THR A 442 6.99 4.20 -2.50
N PHE A 443 6.88 3.31 -1.53
CA PHE A 443 7.49 3.40 -0.23
C PHE A 443 8.78 2.56 -0.20
N HIS A 444 9.74 3.01 0.59
CA HIS A 444 11.04 2.38 0.77
C HIS A 444 11.43 2.51 2.25
N PHE A 445 11.56 1.39 2.93
CA PHE A 445 12.13 1.37 4.26
C PHE A 445 13.66 1.47 4.12
N VAL A 446 14.22 2.66 4.30
CA VAL A 446 15.65 2.91 4.13
C VAL A 446 16.47 2.16 5.19
N GLY A 447 15.95 2.06 6.41
CA GLY A 447 16.57 1.38 7.54
C GLY A 447 16.78 2.30 8.74
N GLU A 448 17.79 2.01 9.54
CA GLU A 448 18.17 2.81 10.71
C GLU A 448 18.87 4.11 10.30
N ALA A 449 18.54 5.20 10.98
CA ALA A 449 19.11 6.52 10.78
C ALA A 449 19.21 7.26 12.14
N ASN A 450 19.85 8.43 12.14
CA ASN A 450 19.78 9.38 13.25
C ASN A 450 19.21 10.70 12.74
N PHE A 451 18.30 11.30 13.50
CA PHE A 451 17.80 12.65 13.26
C PHE A 451 17.98 13.50 14.51
N ALA A 452 18.71 14.62 14.40
CA ALA A 452 19.00 15.51 15.53
C ALA A 452 19.55 14.80 16.80
N GLY A 453 20.26 13.67 16.62
CA GLY A 453 20.78 12.86 17.73
C GLY A 453 19.84 11.77 18.24
N GLU A 454 18.60 11.70 17.77
CA GLU A 454 17.64 10.63 18.08
C GLU A 454 17.78 9.45 17.10
N PRO A 455 17.92 8.20 17.60
CA PRO A 455 17.88 7.01 16.77
C PRO A 455 16.49 6.78 16.16
N CYS A 456 16.42 6.78 14.83
CA CYS A 456 15.18 6.67 14.07
C CYS A 456 15.22 5.52 13.05
N TYR A 457 14.05 5.08 12.61
CA TYR A 457 13.85 4.43 11.33
C TYR A 457 13.55 5.50 10.28
N ARG A 458 14.13 5.38 9.09
CA ARG A 458 13.87 6.27 7.96
C ARG A 458 13.07 5.54 6.90
N VAL A 459 11.92 6.11 6.54
CA VAL A 459 11.07 5.65 5.44
C VAL A 459 11.01 6.75 4.39
N LYS A 460 11.09 6.36 3.11
CA LYS A 460 10.96 7.27 1.98
C LYS A 460 9.71 6.92 1.20
N ARG A 461 8.92 7.91 0.79
CA ARG A 461 7.82 7.79 -0.15
C ARG A 461 8.14 8.59 -1.41
N VAL A 462 7.86 8.01 -2.57
CA VAL A 462 7.97 8.66 -3.88
C VAL A 462 6.63 8.60 -4.57
N VAL A 463 6.16 9.74 -5.06
CA VAL A 463 4.92 9.86 -5.80
C VAL A 463 5.20 10.60 -7.09
N GLU A 464 4.67 10.06 -8.19
CA GLU A 464 4.73 10.69 -9.51
C GLU A 464 3.29 10.96 -9.96
N LEU A 465 3.04 12.18 -10.44
CA LEU A 465 1.79 12.52 -11.12
C LEU A 465 2.08 12.84 -12.58
N ASP A 466 1.36 12.17 -13.47
CA ASP A 466 1.31 12.50 -14.88
C ASP A 466 0.41 13.72 -15.08
N GLY A 467 0.95 14.75 -15.72
CA GLY A 467 0.25 16.00 -15.99
C GLY A 467 -0.17 16.19 -17.43
N SER A 468 -0.21 15.13 -18.24
CA SER A 468 -0.63 15.21 -19.65
C SER A 468 -2.02 15.82 -19.83
N ASP A 469 -2.93 15.58 -18.88
CA ASP A 469 -4.35 15.92 -18.97
C ASP A 469 -4.75 17.05 -17.99
N TRP A 470 -3.77 17.73 -17.40
CA TRP A 470 -4.04 18.85 -16.49
C TRP A 470 -4.71 20.02 -17.21
N SER A 471 -5.63 20.69 -16.51
CA SER A 471 -6.25 21.94 -16.95
C SER A 471 -5.76 23.11 -16.10
N LEU A 472 -6.05 24.35 -16.52
CA LEU A 472 -5.71 25.53 -15.71
C LEU A 472 -6.49 25.53 -14.38
N GLY A 473 -7.75 25.09 -14.39
CA GLY A 473 -8.57 24.95 -13.18
C GLY A 473 -8.04 23.96 -12.15
N ASP A 474 -7.09 23.11 -12.53
CA ASP A 474 -6.43 22.19 -11.59
C ASP A 474 -5.21 22.82 -10.89
N LEU A 475 -4.65 23.87 -11.49
CA LEU A 475 -3.34 24.43 -11.14
C LEU A 475 -3.42 25.83 -10.51
N VAL A 476 -4.56 26.50 -10.66
CA VAL A 476 -4.87 27.83 -10.10
C VAL A 476 -6.33 27.86 -9.66
N ASP A 477 -6.73 28.85 -8.85
CA ASP A 477 -8.09 28.97 -8.37
C ASP A 477 -9.08 29.18 -9.52
N ALA A 478 -10.31 28.68 -9.37
CA ALA A 478 -11.32 28.62 -10.44
C ALA A 478 -11.64 29.98 -11.09
N GLU A 479 -11.61 31.07 -10.31
CA GLU A 479 -11.80 32.43 -10.82
C GLU A 479 -10.70 32.80 -11.83
N TYR A 480 -9.44 32.55 -11.49
CA TYR A 480 -8.29 32.88 -12.34
C TYR A 480 -8.12 31.90 -13.50
N ALA A 481 -8.47 30.63 -13.29
CA ALA A 481 -8.51 29.64 -14.37
C ALA A 481 -9.42 30.11 -15.50
N THR A 482 -10.65 30.55 -15.16
CA THR A 482 -11.61 31.08 -16.13
C THR A 482 -11.04 32.30 -16.89
N GLN A 483 -10.35 33.19 -16.17
CA GLN A 483 -9.70 34.35 -16.77
C GLN A 483 -8.60 33.94 -17.76
N MET A 484 -7.69 33.04 -17.35
CA MET A 484 -6.59 32.58 -18.20
C MET A 484 -7.09 31.80 -19.42
N GLU A 485 -8.12 30.97 -19.25
CA GLU A 485 -8.77 30.25 -20.35
C GLU A 485 -9.45 31.20 -21.34
N SER A 486 -10.02 32.31 -20.88
CA SER A 486 -10.61 33.33 -21.76
C SER A 486 -9.58 34.01 -22.67
N LEU A 487 -8.31 34.02 -22.26
CA LEU A 487 -7.17 34.47 -23.06
C LEU A 487 -6.67 33.38 -24.04
N GLY A 488 -7.29 32.20 -24.01
CA GLY A 488 -6.96 31.05 -24.86
C GLY A 488 -5.77 30.23 -24.38
N LEU A 489 -5.29 30.45 -23.15
CA LEU A 489 -4.18 29.70 -22.57
C LEU A 489 -4.60 28.25 -22.30
N LYS A 490 -3.70 27.31 -22.57
CA LYS A 490 -3.96 25.87 -22.39
C LYS A 490 -2.72 25.15 -21.89
N VAL A 491 -2.88 24.34 -20.85
CA VAL A 491 -1.87 23.36 -20.45
C VAL A 491 -1.72 22.34 -21.58
N GLN A 492 -0.47 22.08 -21.97
CA GLN A 492 -0.11 21.13 -23.04
C GLN A 492 0.46 19.84 -22.47
N ALA A 493 1.24 19.96 -21.40
CA ALA A 493 1.83 18.84 -20.70
C ALA A 493 2.26 19.28 -19.29
N GLY A 494 2.41 18.32 -18.40
CA GLY A 494 2.93 18.55 -17.08
C GLY A 494 3.43 17.27 -16.46
N GLY A 495 4.08 17.41 -15.31
CA GLY A 495 4.46 16.28 -14.48
C GLY A 495 4.97 16.76 -13.14
N MET A 496 4.79 15.94 -12.11
CA MET A 496 5.24 16.23 -10.77
C MET A 496 5.89 15.00 -10.13
N LEU A 497 6.96 15.26 -9.38
CA LEU A 497 7.63 14.29 -8.52
C LEU A 497 7.63 14.82 -7.08
N THR A 498 7.09 14.04 -6.17
CA THR A 498 7.16 14.29 -4.73
C THR A 498 7.98 13.21 -4.06
N VAL A 499 8.94 13.61 -3.25
CA VAL A 499 9.73 12.76 -2.37
C VAL A 499 9.47 13.17 -0.93
N SER A 500 8.93 12.25 -0.14
CA SER A 500 8.73 12.43 1.30
C SER A 500 9.68 11.52 2.07
N GLU A 501 10.23 12.01 3.16
CA GLU A 501 11.12 11.29 4.05
C GLU A 501 10.60 11.42 5.49
N TYR A 502 10.48 10.29 6.16
CA TYR A 502 9.88 10.17 7.48
C TYR A 502 10.90 9.58 8.43
N TRP A 503 11.14 10.27 9.54
CA TRP A 503 11.96 9.79 10.65
C TRP A 503 11.04 9.43 11.81
N ILE A 504 11.16 8.17 12.24
CA ILE A 504 10.27 7.59 13.23
C ILE A 504 11.14 7.04 14.36
N SER A 505 10.88 7.46 15.60
CA SER A 505 11.69 7.08 16.75
C SER A 505 11.80 5.57 16.88
N ARG A 506 13.02 5.04 17.06
CA ARG A 506 13.18 3.61 17.36
C ARG A 506 12.69 3.24 18.76
N THR A 507 12.69 4.22 19.66
CA THR A 507 12.32 4.03 21.07
C THR A 507 10.82 4.11 21.24
N THR A 508 10.19 5.19 20.76
CA THR A 508 8.74 5.40 20.96
C THR A 508 7.89 4.86 19.82
N ARG A 509 8.49 4.64 18.64
CA ARG A 509 7.78 4.31 17.39
C ARG A 509 6.71 5.35 17.03
N LEU A 510 6.99 6.62 17.30
CA LEU A 510 6.19 7.78 16.92
C LEU A 510 6.97 8.67 15.93
N PRO A 511 6.29 9.45 15.07
CA PRO A 511 6.96 10.40 14.18
C PRO A 511 7.84 11.38 14.95
N VAL A 512 9.00 11.71 14.40
CA VAL A 512 9.96 12.69 14.94
C VAL A 512 10.10 13.86 13.98
N HIS A 513 10.33 13.57 12.70
CA HIS A 513 10.47 14.57 11.66
C HIS A 513 9.97 14.05 10.33
N THR A 514 9.41 14.93 9.51
CA THR A 514 9.06 14.66 8.13
C THR A 514 9.57 15.76 7.23
N LYS A 515 10.15 15.39 6.09
CA LYS A 515 10.52 16.30 5.01
C LYS A 515 9.87 15.88 3.71
N VAL A 516 9.16 16.79 3.07
CA VAL A 516 8.56 16.60 1.74
C VAL A 516 9.22 17.57 0.78
N SER A 517 9.67 17.08 -0.36
CA SER A 517 10.24 17.87 -1.44
C SER A 517 9.49 17.54 -2.71
N THR A 518 8.91 18.56 -3.33
CA THR A 518 8.12 18.42 -4.56
C THR A 518 8.71 19.30 -5.65
N THR A 519 8.76 18.77 -6.86
CA THR A 519 9.01 19.56 -8.06
C THR A 519 7.96 19.22 -9.10
N ALA A 520 7.43 20.23 -9.77
CA ALA A 520 6.56 20.04 -10.92
C ALA A 520 7.01 20.95 -12.06
N THR A 521 6.76 20.51 -13.28
CA THR A 521 6.95 21.31 -14.49
C THR A 521 5.63 21.34 -15.25
N VAL A 522 5.21 22.53 -15.67
CA VAL A 522 3.99 22.73 -16.45
C VAL A 522 4.34 23.46 -17.73
N TRP A 523 3.87 22.91 -18.85
CA TRP A 523 4.06 23.44 -20.19
C TRP A 523 2.72 23.90 -20.72
N TRP A 524 2.67 25.08 -21.34
CA TRP A 524 1.44 25.59 -21.93
C TRP A 524 1.61 26.34 -23.22
N GLU A 525 0.49 26.42 -23.93
CA GLU A 525 0.26 27.22 -25.11
C GLU A 525 -0.39 28.54 -24.69
N ASP A 526 0.16 29.64 -25.20
CA ASP A 526 -0.47 30.94 -25.16
C ASP A 526 -0.56 31.46 -26.61
N PRO A 527 -1.77 31.52 -27.19
CA PRO A 527 -1.95 31.83 -28.61
C PRO A 527 -1.54 33.26 -28.98
N ARG A 528 -1.27 34.12 -28.00
CA ARG A 528 -0.78 35.49 -28.23
C ARG A 528 0.68 35.51 -28.65
N PHE A 529 1.40 34.40 -28.46
CA PHE A 529 2.80 34.25 -28.82
C PHE A 529 2.99 33.20 -29.92
N PRO A 530 3.99 33.36 -30.80
CA PRO A 530 4.28 32.37 -31.82
C PRO A 530 4.71 31.05 -31.16
N ALA A 531 4.39 29.93 -31.82
CA ALA A 531 4.85 28.58 -31.52
C ALA A 531 6.38 28.43 -31.53
N ARG A 532 7.04 29.00 -30.52
CA ARG A 532 8.49 28.96 -30.34
C ARG A 532 8.76 28.79 -28.86
N TYR A 533 9.43 27.69 -28.52
CA TYR A 533 9.81 27.38 -27.16
C TYR A 533 10.62 28.51 -26.52
N VAL A 534 10.12 29.03 -25.39
CA VAL A 534 10.82 29.93 -24.47
C VAL A 534 10.74 29.28 -23.09
N GLY A 535 11.85 28.74 -22.59
CA GLY A 535 11.82 27.97 -21.35
C GLY A 535 13.05 28.06 -20.47
N SER A 536 12.84 27.67 -19.22
CA SER A 536 13.72 27.91 -18.08
C SER A 536 14.72 26.80 -17.77
N HIS A 537 14.79 25.75 -18.60
CA HIS A 537 15.52 24.53 -18.26
C HIS A 537 16.49 24.06 -19.35
N ASP A 538 16.19 24.23 -20.64
CA ASP A 538 17.06 23.74 -21.70
C ASP A 538 17.11 24.68 -22.91
N SER A 539 18.15 25.50 -23.00
CA SER A 539 18.40 26.35 -24.16
C SER A 539 18.81 25.58 -25.43
N LYS A 540 18.78 24.23 -25.39
CA LYS A 540 19.14 23.32 -26.48
C LYS A 540 18.09 22.27 -26.82
N ASN A 541 16.86 22.39 -26.33
CA ASN A 541 15.77 21.54 -26.81
C ASN A 541 15.33 22.03 -28.21
N TYR A 542 15.99 21.48 -29.23
CA TYR A 542 15.50 21.42 -30.61
C TYR A 542 14.31 20.44 -30.67
N GLU A 543 13.26 20.69 -29.90
CA GLU A 543 12.08 19.84 -29.94
C GLU A 543 11.02 20.45 -30.84
N ASN A 544 10.49 19.61 -31.74
CA ASN A 544 9.53 19.93 -32.78
C ASN A 544 8.10 20.16 -32.24
N TRP A 545 7.94 20.95 -31.17
CA TRP A 545 6.61 21.24 -30.62
C TRP A 545 6.05 22.45 -31.38
N GLU A 546 5.20 22.17 -32.36
CA GLU A 546 4.56 23.19 -33.21
C GLU A 546 3.60 24.14 -32.44
N ARG A 547 3.43 23.99 -31.12
CA ARG A 547 2.41 24.71 -30.34
C ARG A 547 2.81 25.15 -28.91
N THR A 548 3.97 24.76 -28.41
CA THR A 548 4.35 25.06 -27.02
C THR A 548 5.20 26.32 -26.93
N ASN A 549 4.80 27.24 -26.06
CA ASN A 549 5.43 28.55 -25.96
C ASN A 549 6.19 28.72 -24.65
N PHE A 550 5.68 28.18 -23.54
CA PHE A 550 6.25 28.43 -22.21
C PHE A 550 6.27 27.22 -21.29
N VAL A 551 7.17 27.30 -20.31
CA VAL A 551 7.31 26.35 -19.21
C VAL A 551 7.47 27.10 -17.88
N ILE A 552 6.88 26.55 -16.82
CA ILE A 552 7.10 26.95 -15.44
C ILE A 552 7.55 25.76 -14.63
N THR A 553 8.42 26.05 -13.67
CA THR A 553 8.71 25.14 -12.56
C THR A 553 8.01 25.58 -11.29
N TYR A 554 7.37 24.61 -10.65
CA TYR A 554 6.93 24.66 -9.28
C TYR A 554 7.90 23.87 -8.40
N GLY A 555 8.24 24.42 -7.25
CA GLY A 555 9.01 23.75 -6.21
C GLY A 555 8.30 23.91 -4.87
N ARG A 556 8.41 22.89 -4.02
CA ARG A 556 7.92 22.96 -2.65
C ARG A 556 8.79 22.16 -1.70
N VAL A 557 9.05 22.74 -0.54
CA VAL A 557 9.66 22.04 0.59
C VAL A 557 8.73 22.20 1.79
N LEU A 558 8.37 21.08 2.40
CA LEU A 558 7.62 21.06 3.65
C LEU A 558 8.42 20.28 4.69
N GLU A 559 8.53 20.84 5.89
CA GLU A 559 9.17 20.21 7.03
C GLU A 559 8.19 20.21 8.20
N ALA A 560 8.07 19.08 8.90
CA ALA A 560 7.23 18.92 10.07
C ALA A 560 8.02 18.28 11.20
N ASP A 561 8.12 18.97 12.34
CA ASP A 561 8.77 18.48 13.56
C ASP A 561 7.73 18.07 14.60
N PHE A 562 7.92 16.90 15.19
CA PHE A 562 7.02 16.32 16.18
C PHE A 562 7.70 16.28 17.55
N SER A 563 6.94 16.63 18.59
CA SER A 563 7.38 16.49 19.98
C SER A 563 6.27 15.91 20.85
N ASP A 564 6.61 14.89 21.63
CA ASP A 564 5.68 14.29 22.60
C ASP A 564 5.49 15.25 23.77
N ARG A 565 4.24 15.56 24.11
CA ARG A 565 3.89 16.47 25.22
C ARG A 565 3.65 15.77 26.56
N ARG A 566 3.92 14.46 26.64
CA ARG A 566 3.77 13.67 27.87
C ARG A 566 4.89 13.86 28.89
#